data_AF-A0A975I466-F1
#
_entry.id   AF-A0A975I466-F1
#
_cell.length_a   1.000
_cell.length_b   1.000
_cell.length_c   1.000
_cell.angle_alpha   90.00
_cell.angle_beta   90.00
_cell.angle_gamma   90.00
#
_symmetry.space_group_name_H-M   'P 1'
#
loop_
_entity.id
_entity.type
_entity.pdbx_description
1 polymer ?
#
loop_
_entity_poly.entity_id
_entity_poly.type
_entity_poly.pdbx_seq_one_letter_code
_entity_poly.pdbx_strand_id
1 'polypeptide(L)'
;MGLALGRKGGRADVGTPRHATRNEAETLESGDNETVLADLGMAGMLGKRIRYFTDGAVIGSKEFVNEAFAGARERFSRKRKDGARRMRGSGKAAAGVLWSVRDLRVGI
;
A
#
# COMPACT_ATOMS: atom_id res chain seq x y z
N MET A 1 21.47 -3.11 -48.83
CA MET A 1 20.44 -2.09 -48.54
C MET A 1 20.29 -1.97 -47.02
N GLY A 2 21.13 -1.17 -46.35
CA GLY A 2 21.04 -0.95 -44.90
C GLY A 2 20.29 0.33 -44.59
N LEU A 3 19.16 0.25 -43.89
CA LEU A 3 18.43 1.43 -43.41
C LEU A 3 19.14 1.99 -42.17
N ALA A 4 19.76 3.15 -42.31
CA ALA A 4 20.30 3.93 -41.20
C ALA A 4 19.14 4.68 -40.50
N LEU A 5 18.72 4.21 -39.33
CA LEU A 5 17.80 4.93 -38.46
C LEU A 5 18.59 5.88 -37.56
N GLY A 6 18.57 7.17 -37.90
CA GLY A 6 19.16 8.24 -37.09
C GLY A 6 18.49 8.34 -35.72
N ARG A 7 19.26 8.14 -34.66
CA ARG A 7 18.79 8.23 -33.27
C ARG A 7 18.70 9.71 -32.87
N LYS A 8 17.49 10.28 -32.87
CA LYS A 8 17.20 11.63 -32.38
C LYS A 8 17.44 11.67 -30.85
N GLY A 9 18.45 12.41 -30.41
CA GLY A 9 18.79 12.57 -28.99
C GLY A 9 17.80 13.51 -28.28
N GLY A 10 16.78 12.95 -27.63
CA GLY A 10 15.97 13.67 -26.65
C GLY A 10 16.47 13.34 -25.25
N ARG A 11 16.98 14.35 -24.52
CA ARG A 11 17.14 14.27 -23.06
C ARG A 11 15.75 14.42 -22.44
N ALA A 12 15.18 13.32 -21.96
CA ALA A 12 14.09 13.38 -21.01
C ALA A 12 14.73 13.33 -19.61
N ASP A 13 14.73 14.45 -18.90
CA ASP A 13 15.02 14.46 -17.47
C ASP A 13 13.87 13.75 -16.75
N VAL A 14 14.03 12.45 -16.55
CA VAL A 14 13.22 11.71 -15.59
C VAL A 14 13.79 12.07 -14.22
N GLY A 15 13.20 13.10 -13.59
CA GLY A 15 13.48 13.45 -12.22
C GLY A 15 13.30 12.20 -11.34
N THR A 16 14.41 11.60 -10.94
CA THR A 16 14.39 10.50 -9.97
C THR A 16 14.05 11.13 -8.63
N PRO A 17 12.95 10.75 -7.95
CA PRO A 17 12.77 11.19 -6.58
C PRO A 17 13.96 10.64 -5.81
N ARG A 18 14.82 11.54 -5.34
CA ARG A 18 15.93 11.19 -4.44
C ARG A 18 15.28 10.74 -3.14
N HIS A 19 14.98 9.46 -3.01
CA HIS A 19 14.78 8.86 -1.70
C HIS A 19 16.13 8.96 -1.00
N ALA A 20 16.29 10.02 -0.20
CA ALA A 20 17.37 10.10 0.75
C ALA A 20 17.17 8.93 1.71
N THR A 21 18.03 7.92 1.63
CA THR A 21 18.14 6.89 2.67
C THR A 21 18.64 7.59 3.93
N ARG A 22 17.71 8.02 4.78
CA ARG A 22 18.00 8.47 6.13
C ARG A 22 18.26 7.28 7.02
N ASN A 23 19.18 7.43 7.96
CA ASN A 23 19.44 6.41 8.98
C ASN A 23 18.33 6.44 10.04
N GLU A 24 18.15 5.36 10.80
CA GLU A 24 17.08 5.23 11.82
C GLU A 24 17.08 6.39 12.84
N ALA A 25 18.26 6.89 13.21
CA ALA A 25 18.41 8.04 14.11
C ALA A 25 17.87 9.35 13.49
N GLU A 26 18.17 9.60 12.21
CA GLU A 26 17.72 10.80 11.49
C GLU A 26 16.20 10.78 11.25
N THR A 27 15.61 9.59 11.13
CA THR A 27 14.15 9.42 10.99
C THR A 27 13.43 9.72 12.31
N LEU A 28 14.06 9.40 13.45
CA LEU A 28 13.52 9.68 14.78
C LEU A 28 13.62 11.17 15.16
N GLU A 29 14.68 11.87 14.75
CA GLU A 29 14.87 13.29 15.04
C GLU A 29 14.01 14.23 14.20
N SER A 30 13.57 13.78 13.02
CA SER A 30 12.82 14.62 12.08
C SER A 30 11.45 15.05 12.61
N GLY A 31 10.87 14.36 13.59
CA GLY A 31 9.52 14.60 14.12
C GLY A 31 8.39 14.26 13.13
N ASP A 32 8.67 14.45 11.84
CA ASP A 32 7.83 14.15 10.70
C ASP A 32 8.02 12.69 10.28
N ASN A 33 6.91 11.96 10.23
CA ASN A 33 6.87 10.56 9.78
C ASN A 33 6.75 10.42 8.25
N GLU A 34 6.92 11.51 7.49
CA GLU A 34 6.70 11.60 6.03
C GLU A 34 5.31 11.13 5.54
N THR A 35 4.36 10.96 6.46
CA THR A 35 2.98 10.61 6.13
C THR A 35 2.08 11.84 6.15
N VAL A 36 0.86 11.69 5.62
CA VAL A 36 -0.22 12.69 5.70
C VAL A 36 -0.59 13.09 7.15
N LEU A 37 -0.06 12.40 8.16
CA LEU A 37 -0.27 12.68 9.58
C LEU A 37 1.07 12.95 10.27
N ALA A 38 1.78 14.00 9.84
CA ALA A 38 3.11 14.37 10.34
C ALA A 38 3.18 14.46 11.88
N ASP A 39 2.13 14.96 12.52
CA ASP A 39 2.07 15.15 13.99
C ASP A 39 1.92 13.85 14.80
N LEU A 40 1.79 12.69 14.15
CA LEU A 40 1.45 11.44 14.82
C LEU A 40 2.61 10.44 14.72
N GLY A 41 3.42 10.32 15.77
CA GLY A 41 4.50 9.33 15.83
C GLY A 41 4.02 7.90 15.56
N MET A 42 4.90 6.99 15.11
CA MET A 42 4.57 5.62 14.70
C MET A 42 3.68 4.86 15.69
N ALA A 43 3.95 4.97 17.01
CA ALA A 43 3.12 4.38 18.06
C ALA A 43 1.73 5.02 18.16
N GLY A 44 1.61 6.32 17.91
CA GLY A 44 0.34 7.04 17.83
C GLY A 44 -0.47 6.63 16.59
N MET A 45 0.20 6.40 15.46
CA MET A 45 -0.43 5.84 14.25
C MET A 45 -0.93 4.42 14.47
N LEU A 46 -0.14 3.57 15.14
CA LEU A 46 -0.54 2.22 15.54
C LEU A 46 -1.66 2.23 16.60
N GLY A 47 -1.66 3.24 17.48
CA GLY A 47 -2.66 3.43 18.53
C GLY A 47 -4.00 3.98 18.02
N LYS A 48 -3.99 4.79 16.95
CA LYS A 48 -5.20 5.05 16.16
C LYS A 48 -5.53 3.74 15.46
N ARG A 49 -6.40 2.93 16.06
CA ARG A 49 -6.92 1.69 15.47
C ARG A 49 -7.60 1.99 14.13
N ILE A 50 -6.82 2.05 13.07
CA ILE A 50 -7.35 2.06 11.72
C ILE A 50 -7.93 0.65 11.53
N ARG A 51 -9.26 0.55 11.57
CA ARG A 51 -10.08 -0.67 11.46
C ARG A 51 -9.48 -1.79 10.60
N TYR A 52 -8.86 -1.45 9.48
CA TYR A 52 -8.27 -2.44 8.59
C TYR A 52 -6.94 -3.01 9.11
N PHE A 53 -6.08 -2.21 9.76
CA PHE A 53 -4.83 -2.67 10.37
C PHE A 53 -5.05 -3.65 11.51
N THR A 54 -6.17 -3.49 12.24
CA THR A 54 -6.56 -4.42 13.30
C THR A 54 -7.35 -5.60 12.76
N ASP A 55 -8.36 -5.36 11.92
CA ASP A 55 -9.38 -6.36 11.62
C ASP A 55 -9.39 -6.86 10.19
N GLY A 56 -8.59 -6.25 9.31
CA GLY A 56 -8.45 -6.63 7.90
C GLY A 56 -7.77 -7.99 7.70
N ALA A 57 -7.15 -8.54 8.75
CA ALA A 57 -6.38 -9.79 8.84
C ALA A 57 -5.11 -9.85 7.96
N VAL A 58 -5.21 -9.46 6.69
CA VAL A 58 -4.08 -9.26 5.77
C VAL A 58 -4.37 -8.00 4.97
N ILE A 59 -3.39 -7.10 4.86
CA ILE A 59 -3.46 -5.87 4.07
C ILE A 59 -2.24 -5.77 3.18
N GLY A 60 -2.43 -5.27 1.96
CA GLY A 60 -1.33 -4.97 1.06
C GLY A 60 -1.81 -4.68 -0.36
N SER A 61 -0.93 -4.89 -1.33
CA SER A 61 -1.31 -4.88 -2.74
C SER A 61 -2.34 -5.97 -3.03
N LYS A 62 -3.03 -5.84 -4.17
CA LYS A 62 -4.05 -6.80 -4.58
C LYS A 62 -3.46 -8.20 -4.75
N GLU A 63 -2.27 -8.28 -5.33
CA GLU A 63 -1.52 -9.49 -5.62
C GLU A 63 -1.14 -10.20 -4.32
N PHE A 64 -0.54 -9.46 -3.38
CA PHE A 64 -0.16 -9.98 -2.07
C PHE A 64 -1.36 -10.57 -1.30
N VAL A 65 -2.48 -9.84 -1.27
CA VAL A 65 -3.69 -10.31 -0.57
C VAL A 65 -4.30 -11.54 -1.26
N ASN A 66 -4.20 -11.62 -2.59
CA ASN A 66 -4.69 -12.79 -3.33
C ASN A 66 -3.81 -14.02 -3.14
N GLU A 67 -2.50 -13.86 -3.07
CA GLU A 67 -1.56 -14.94 -2.75
C GLU A 67 -1.83 -15.49 -1.34
N ALA A 68 -1.94 -14.61 -0.34
CA ALA A 68 -2.31 -14.99 1.01
C ALA A 68 -3.69 -15.69 1.07
N PHE A 69 -4.65 -15.24 0.27
CA PHE A 69 -5.95 -15.91 0.14
C PHE A 69 -5.84 -17.30 -0.47
N ALA A 70 -5.01 -17.48 -1.50
CA ALA A 70 -4.79 -18.78 -2.13
C ALA A 70 -4.13 -19.77 -1.16
N GLY A 71 -3.14 -19.31 -0.39
CA GLY A 71 -2.45 -20.11 0.62
C GLY A 71 -3.32 -20.52 1.81
N ALA A 72 -4.45 -19.86 2.02
CA ALA A 72 -5.43 -20.18 3.07
C ALA A 72 -6.83 -20.46 2.50
N ARG A 73 -6.91 -20.96 1.25
CA ARG A 73 -8.16 -21.11 0.49
C ARG A 73 -9.22 -21.92 1.24
N GLU A 74 -8.80 -22.92 1.99
CA GLU A 74 -9.64 -23.80 2.80
C GLU A 74 -10.41 -23.04 3.89
N ARG A 75 -9.90 -21.89 4.36
CA ARG A 75 -10.55 -21.06 5.39
C ARG A 75 -11.65 -20.17 4.83
N PHE A 76 -11.80 -20.10 3.52
CA PHE A 76 -12.75 -19.21 2.85
C PHE A 76 -13.88 -19.97 2.16
N SER A 77 -15.05 -19.34 2.05
CA SER A 77 -16.22 -19.95 1.40
C SER A 77 -15.94 -20.35 -0.06
N ARG A 78 -16.58 -21.43 -0.52
CA ARG A 78 -16.46 -21.89 -1.92
C ARG A 78 -16.87 -20.84 -2.95
N LYS A 79 -17.81 -19.95 -2.59
CA LYS A 79 -18.30 -18.86 -3.45
C LYS A 79 -17.24 -17.77 -3.68
N ARG A 80 -16.25 -17.65 -2.80
CA ARG A 80 -15.20 -16.64 -2.89
C ARG A 80 -14.14 -17.08 -3.90
N LYS A 81 -13.98 -16.28 -4.97
CA LYS A 81 -13.02 -16.52 -6.06
C LYS A 81 -11.68 -15.81 -5.86
N ASP A 82 -11.68 -14.70 -5.13
CA ASP A 82 -10.49 -13.86 -4.88
C ASP A 82 -10.43 -13.36 -3.42
N GLY A 83 -9.23 -12.93 -3.01
CA GLY A 83 -8.92 -12.45 -1.66
C GLY A 83 -9.08 -10.96 -1.49
N ALA A 84 -8.68 -10.16 -2.47
CA ALA A 84 -8.59 -8.72 -2.30
C ALA A 84 -9.97 -8.05 -2.17
N ARG A 85 -10.21 -7.35 -1.07
CA ARG A 85 -11.41 -6.52 -0.82
C ARG A 85 -11.02 -5.06 -0.71
N ARG A 86 -11.78 -4.20 -1.40
CA ARG A 86 -11.58 -2.74 -1.35
C ARG A 86 -11.90 -2.23 0.04
N MET A 87 -11.04 -1.35 0.54
CA MET A 87 -11.27 -0.66 1.80
C MET A 87 -12.41 0.36 1.66
N ARG A 88 -13.23 0.45 2.72
CA ARG A 88 -14.41 1.33 2.84
C ARG A 88 -14.30 2.20 4.10
N GLY A 89 -15.13 3.24 4.21
CA GLY A 89 -15.12 4.14 5.37
C GLY A 89 -13.80 4.92 5.47
N SER A 90 -13.15 4.90 6.63
CA SER A 90 -11.85 5.56 6.85
C SER A 90 -10.73 5.09 5.92
N GLY A 91 -10.83 3.86 5.39
CA GLY A 91 -9.87 3.33 4.42
C GLY A 91 -10.17 3.70 2.96
N LYS A 92 -11.23 4.47 2.68
CA LYS A 92 -11.66 4.80 1.30
C LYS A 92 -10.57 5.54 0.50
N ALA A 93 -9.75 6.36 1.16
CA ALA A 93 -8.66 7.08 0.51
C ALA A 93 -7.59 6.15 -0.08
N ALA A 94 -7.43 4.94 0.46
CA ALA A 94 -6.47 3.94 -0.03
C ALA A 94 -7.04 3.03 -1.13
N ALA A 95 -8.28 3.28 -1.60
CA ALA A 95 -8.93 2.44 -2.60
C ALA A 95 -8.11 2.36 -3.90
N GLY A 96 -7.89 1.15 -4.39
CA GLY A 96 -7.09 0.88 -5.59
C GLY A 96 -5.61 0.65 -5.30
N VAL A 97 -5.08 1.16 -4.19
CA VAL A 97 -3.69 0.96 -3.75
C VAL A 97 -3.61 -0.17 -2.74
N LEU A 98 -4.43 -0.08 -1.68
CA LEU A 98 -4.48 -1.08 -0.62
C LEU A 98 -5.77 -1.89 -0.66
N TRP A 99 -5.59 -3.16 -0.33
CA TRP A 99 -6.62 -4.17 -0.29
C TRP A 99 -6.51 -4.90 1.04
N SER A 100 -7.62 -5.45 1.50
CA SER A 100 -7.65 -6.29 2.70
C SER A 100 -8.31 -7.62 2.41
N VAL A 101 -7.98 -8.68 3.16
CA VAL A 101 -8.60 -10.00 2.94
C VAL A 101 -9.99 -10.09 3.54
N ARG A 102 -10.33 -9.29 4.56
CA ARG A 102 -11.72 -9.23 5.08
C ARG A 102 -12.52 -8.13 4.41
N ASP A 103 -13.77 -8.43 4.05
CA ASP A 103 -14.72 -7.43 3.55
C ASP A 103 -15.36 -6.70 4.74
N LEU A 104 -14.68 -5.69 5.26
CA LEU A 104 -15.17 -4.90 6.39
C LEU A 104 -16.27 -3.93 5.92
N ARG A 105 -17.42 -3.95 6.59
CA ARG A 105 -18.58 -3.08 6.29
C ARG A 105 -18.47 -1.78 7.10
N VAL A 106 -19.08 -0.70 6.59
CA VAL A 106 -19.16 0.60 7.27
C VAL A 106 -20.39 0.59 8.19
N GLY A 107 -20.27 1.11 9.41
CA GLY A 107 -21.38 1.25 10.36
C GLY A 107 -21.64 0.02 11.24
N ILE A 108 -20.64 -0.84 11.42
CA ILE A 108 -20.64 -1.95 12.40
C ILE A 108 -19.50 -1.71 13.39
#